data_AF-A0A1A0JAV0-F1
#
_entry.id   AF-A0A1A0JAV0-F1
#
_cell.length_a   1.000
_cell.length_b   1.000
_cell.length_c   1.000
_cell.angle_alpha   90.00
_cell.angle_beta   90.00
_cell.angle_gamma   90.00
#
_symmetry.space_group_name_H-M   'P 1'
#
loop_
_entity.id
_entity.type
_entity.pdbx_description
1 polymer ?
#
loop_
_entity_poly.entity_id
_entity_poly.type
_entity_poly.pdbx_seq_one_letter_code
_entity_poly.pdbx_strand_id
1 'polypeptide(L)' 'MAGTADSADNGCGLRDEPTRRIVVYFEGHNPGEQIVLEFAATYIEAREFTAAALADGLAIAVDGKVRPSLRRLPCRRLWR' A
#
# COMPACT_ATOMS: atom_id res chain seq x y z
N MET A 1 -31.47 -6.88 -2.86
CA MET A 1 -30.03 -7.22 -2.89
C MET A 1 -29.27 -5.96 -3.29
N ALA A 2 -28.73 -5.22 -2.33
CA ALA A 2 -27.85 -4.08 -2.60
C ALA A 2 -26.60 -4.29 -1.75
N GLY A 3 -25.52 -4.74 -2.39
CA GLY A 3 -24.21 -4.82 -1.78
C GLY A 3 -23.66 -3.42 -1.63
N THR A 4 -23.80 -2.83 -0.44
CA THR A 4 -23.09 -1.60 -0.08
C THR A 4 -21.64 -1.98 0.23
N ALA A 5 -20.81 -2.00 -0.81
CA ALA A 5 -19.37 -1.86 -0.68
C ALA A 5 -19.05 -0.38 -0.41
N ASP A 6 -19.50 0.10 0.74
CA ASP A 6 -19.17 1.42 1.27
C ASP A 6 -18.58 1.20 2.66
N SER A 7 -17.57 1.98 3.02
CA SER A 7 -16.92 1.98 4.33
C SER A 7 -15.76 1.00 4.56
N ALA A 8 -14.72 1.11 3.71
CA ALA A 8 -13.33 0.96 4.17
C ALA A 8 -12.49 2.23 3.98
N ASP A 9 -13.08 3.32 3.45
CA ASP A 9 -12.36 4.53 3.02
C ASP A 9 -12.52 5.74 3.96
N ASN A 10 -13.35 5.65 5.01
CA ASN A 10 -13.76 6.83 5.79
C ASN A 10 -12.93 7.10 7.06
N GLY A 11 -11.60 7.09 6.98
CA GLY A 11 -10.86 7.53 8.17
C GLY A 11 -9.34 7.43 8.22
N CYS A 12 -8.62 7.40 7.10
CA CYS A 12 -7.17 7.44 7.19
C CYS A 12 -6.52 8.23 6.08
N GLY A 13 -5.85 9.32 6.48
CA GLY A 13 -5.19 10.26 5.59
C GLY A 13 -6.20 11.23 4.99
N LEU A 14 -5.87 12.52 4.98
CA LEU A 14 -6.68 13.52 4.28
C LEU A 14 -6.81 13.14 2.80
N ARG A 15 -7.75 13.79 2.12
CA ARG A 15 -8.13 13.74 0.70
C ARG A 15 -6.99 13.98 -0.31
N ASP A 16 -5.74 13.82 0.10
CA ASP A 16 -4.56 14.04 -0.70
C ASP A 16 -4.45 13.01 -1.82
N GLU A 17 -4.04 13.52 -2.97
CA GLU A 17 -3.86 12.73 -4.18
C GLU A 17 -2.64 11.81 -4.02
N PRO A 18 -2.76 10.52 -4.38
CA PRO A 18 -1.63 9.62 -4.31
C PRO A 18 -0.60 10.06 -5.34
N THR A 19 0.61 10.33 -4.88
CA THR A 19 1.74 10.75 -5.73
C THR A 19 2.80 9.68 -5.84
N ARG A 20 2.69 8.60 -5.06
CA ARG A 20 3.66 7.52 -4.97
C ARG A 20 2.99 6.18 -5.17
N ARG A 21 3.69 5.30 -5.87
CA ARG A 21 3.38 3.87 -5.94
C ARG A 21 4.36 3.12 -5.06
N ILE A 22 3.84 2.29 -4.19
CA ILE A 22 4.58 1.36 -3.34
C ILE A 22 4.45 -0.03 -3.93
N VAL A 23 5.55 -0.76 -4.02
CA VAL A 23 5.60 -2.16 -4.44
C VAL A 23 6.24 -2.96 -3.32
N VAL A 24 5.49 -3.91 -2.76
CA VAL A 24 5.96 -4.80 -1.69
C VAL A 24 6.14 -6.19 -2.25
N TYR A 25 7.29 -6.78 -1.98
CA TYR A 25 7.65 -8.11 -2.42
C TYR A 25 7.63 -9.06 -1.21
N PHE A 26 6.83 -10.11 -1.31
CA PHE A 26 6.81 -11.22 -0.37
C PHE A 26 7.34 -12.48 -1.06
N GLU A 27 8.10 -13.27 -0.32
CA GLU A 27 8.40 -14.63 -0.74
C GLU A 27 7.13 -15.47 -0.64
N GLY A 28 6.81 -16.17 -1.73
CA GLY A 28 5.69 -17.09 -1.77
C GLY A 28 5.98 -18.37 -0.97
N HIS A 29 4.96 -19.19 -0.81
CA HIS A 29 5.10 -20.44 -0.04
C HIS A 29 6.00 -21.47 -0.76
N ASN A 30 6.14 -21.35 -2.09
CA ASN A 30 7.05 -22.20 -2.87
C ASN A 30 8.36 -21.47 -3.20
N PRO A 31 9.50 -22.19 -3.26
CA PRO A 31 10.78 -21.60 -3.65
C PRO A 31 10.70 -21.02 -5.06
N GLY A 32 11.02 -19.74 -5.20
CA GLY A 32 10.95 -18.98 -6.46
C GLY A 32 9.58 -18.36 -6.75
N GLU A 33 8.57 -18.60 -5.91
CA GLU A 33 7.30 -17.88 -5.97
C GLU A 33 7.48 -16.51 -5.30
N GLN A 34 7.01 -15.45 -5.95
CA GLN A 34 7.04 -14.09 -5.42
C GLN A 34 5.65 -13.48 -5.51
N ILE A 35 5.15 -13.00 -4.37
CA ILE A 35 3.90 -12.26 -4.29
C ILE A 35 4.24 -10.78 -4.30
N VAL A 36 3.69 -10.05 -5.27
CA VAL A 36 3.91 -8.61 -5.42
C VAL A 36 2.61 -7.87 -5.13
N LEU A 37 2.66 -6.93 -4.18
CA LEU A 37 1.54 -6.05 -3.87
C LEU A 37 1.88 -4.61 -4.28
N GLU A 38 1.01 -3.98 -5.06
CA GLU A 38 1.16 -2.58 -5.46
C GLU A 38 0.08 -1.70 -4.81
N PHE A 39 0.51 -0.58 -4.26
CA PHE A 39 -0.36 0.41 -3.62
C PHE A 39 -0.08 1.83 -4.09
N ALA A 40 -1.12 2.64 -4.21
CA ALA A 40 -1.02 4.08 -4.36
C ALA A 40 -1.04 4.75 -2.98
N ALA A 41 -0.11 5.67 -2.75
CA ALA A 41 0.04 6.38 -1.49
C ALA A 41 0.42 7.84 -1.71
N THR A 42 0.15 8.69 -0.74
CA THR A 42 0.76 10.01 -0.65
C THR A 42 2.25 9.89 -0.35
N TYR A 43 3.01 10.98 -0.53
CA TYR A 43 4.43 11.01 -0.18
C TYR A 43 4.68 10.66 1.29
N ILE A 44 3.88 11.20 2.21
CA ILE A 44 4.01 10.96 3.64
C ILE A 44 3.70 9.51 3.97
N GLU A 45 2.60 8.96 3.46
CA GLU A 45 2.24 7.56 3.67
C GLU A 45 3.31 6.61 3.13
N ALA A 46 3.84 6.88 1.93
CA ALA A 46 4.89 6.07 1.34
C ALA A 46 6.16 6.05 2.21
N ARG A 47 6.57 7.21 2.74
CA ARG A 47 7.72 7.30 3.65
C ARG A 47 7.53 6.47 4.91
N GLU A 48 6.36 6.60 5.53
CA GLU A 48 6.05 5.96 6.81
C GLU A 48 5.90 4.45 6.65
N PHE A 49 5.23 4.02 5.57
CA PHE A 49 5.10 2.60 5.23
C PHE A 49 6.45 1.98 4.90
N THR A 50 7.29 2.68 4.16
CA THR A 50 8.65 2.20 3.86
C THR A 50 9.46 2.01 5.14
N ALA A 51 9.37 2.93 6.09
CA ALA A 51 10.07 2.78 7.37
C ALA A 51 9.62 1.54 8.14
N ALA A 52 8.30 1.29 8.22
CA ALA A 52 7.74 0.11 8.87
C ALA A 52 8.12 -1.19 8.13
N ALA A 53 7.94 -1.24 6.81
CA ALA A 53 8.25 -2.41 6.00
C ALA A 53 9.73 -2.80 6.08
N LEU A 54 10.64 -1.82 6.08
CA LEU A 54 12.07 -2.08 6.25
C LEU A 54 12.41 -2.57 7.66
N ALA A 55 11.73 -2.07 8.70
CA ALA A 55 11.91 -2.57 10.06
C ALA A 55 11.47 -4.04 10.20
N ASP A 56 10.47 -4.45 9.43
CA ASP A 56 9.99 -5.84 9.36
C ASP A 56 10.78 -6.71 8.36
N GLY A 57 11.82 -6.16 7.72
CA GLY A 57 12.67 -6.90 6.78
C GLY A 57 12.03 -7.18 5.42
N LEU A 58 10.94 -6.49 5.06
CA LEU A 58 10.28 -6.65 3.78
C LEU A 58 11.06 -5.95 2.66
N ALA A 59 11.12 -6.62 1.50
CA ALA A 59 11.62 -6.01 0.29
C ALA A 59 10.54 -5.05 -0.27
N ILE A 60 10.92 -3.79 -0.47
CA ILE A 60 9.99 -2.73 -0.89
C ILE A 60 10.65 -1.80 -1.92
N ALA A 61 9.85 -1.32 -2.87
CA ALA A 61 10.22 -0.26 -3.80
C ALA A 61 9.17 0.85 -3.83
N VAL A 62 9.60 2.08 -4.03
CA VAL A 62 8.71 3.25 -4.15
C VAL A 62 9.08 4.05 -5.39
N ASP A 63 8.09 4.36 -6.22
CA ASP A 63 8.24 5.22 -7.40
C ASP A 63 7.08 6.19 -7.58
N GLY A 64 7.12 7.02 -8.63
CA GLY A 64 6.06 7.99 -8.96
C GLY A 64 5.06 7.50 -10.01
N LYS A 65 5.09 6.20 -10.38
CA LYS A 65 4.26 5.65 -11.47
C LYS A 65 2.87 5.26 -10.95
N VAL A 66 2.17 6.22 -10.38
CA VAL A 66 0.79 6.02 -9.90
C VAL A 66 -0.14 5.80 -11.09
N ARG A 67 -0.99 4.78 -11.00
CA ARG A 67 -2.02 4.47 -11.99
C ARG A 67 -3.41 4.60 -11.34
N PRO A 68 -4.44 5.02 -12.07
CA PRO A 68 -5.79 5.16 -11.51
C PRO A 68 -6.38 3.86 -10.95
N SER A 69 -5.92 2.71 -11.45
CA SER A 69 -6.38 1.37 -11.02
C SER A 69 -5.65 0.82 -9.80
N LEU A 70 -4.65 1.53 -9.27
CA LEU A 70 -3.92 1.07 -8.08
C LEU A 70 -4.80 1.20 -6.85
N ARG A 71 -4.76 0.16 -6.02
CA ARG A 71 -5.41 0.18 -4.70
C ARG A 71 -4.68 1.19 -3.82
N ARG A 72 -5.42 2.03 -3.09
CA ARG A 72 -4.80 2.90 -2.09
C ARG A 72 -4.20 2.07 -0.97
N LEU A 73 -3.16 2.62 -0.35
CA LEU A 73 -2.55 2.03 0.83
C LEU A 73 -3.59 1.89 1.94
N PRO A 74 -3.68 0.72 2.61
CA PRO A 74 -4.59 0.57 3.73
C PRO A 74 -4.27 1.54 4.86
N CYS A 75 -5.31 1.96 5.57
CA CYS A 75 -5.26 2.93 6.64
C CYS A 75 -4.09 2.70 7.61
N ARG A 76 -3.30 3.75 7.94
CA ARG A 76 -2.20 3.79 8.94
C ARG A 76 -2.52 3.12 10.28
N ARG A 77 -3.80 2.98 10.66
CA ARG A 77 -4.22 2.26 11.86
C ARG A 77 -3.98 0.75 11.82
N LEU A 78 -3.77 0.16 10.64
CA LEU A 78 -3.68 -1.28 10.45
C LEU A 78 -2.24 -1.84 10.49
N TRP A 79 -1.23 -0.97 10.60
CA TRP A 79 0.19 -1.36 10.48
C TRP A 79 1.04 -0.62 11.53
N ARG A 80 0.58 -0.65 12.78
CA ARG A 80 1.23 -0.05 13.95
C ARG A 80 1.93 -1.08 14.80
#